data_AF-A0A7Y2X8X0-F1
#
_entry.id   AF-A0A7Y2X8X0-F1
#
_cell.length_a   1.000
_cell.length_b   1.000
_cell.length_c   1.000
_cell.angle_alpha   90.00
_cell.angle_beta   90.00
_cell.angle_gamma   90.00
#
_symmetry.space_group_name_H-M   'P 1'
#
loop_
_entity.id
_entity.type
_entity.pdbx_description
1 polymer ?
#
loop_
_entity_poly.entity_id
_entity_poly.type
_entity_poly.pdbx_seq_one_letter_code
_entity_poly.pdbx_strand_id
1 'polypeptide(L)' 'MKISVLGAGGWGTTLAILLHYNGHKVTLWEYQKSYARELNKKRINKDYLP' A
#
# COMPACT_ATOMS: atom_id res chain seq x y z
N MET A 1 -12.61 0.95 -10.38
CA MET A 1 -12.22 -0.48 -10.61
C MET A 1 -11.62 -1.08 -9.34
N LYS A 2 -11.51 -2.42 -9.24
CA LYS A 2 -10.77 -3.09 -8.15
C LYS A 2 -9.35 -3.40 -8.62
N ILE A 3 -8.33 -2.90 -7.91
CA ILE A 3 -6.92 -3.03 -8.30
C ILE A 3 -6.12 -3.60 -7.13
N SER A 4 -5.25 -4.56 -7.40
CA SER A 4 -4.30 -5.10 -6.44
C SER A 4 -2.88 -4.68 -6.84
N VAL A 5 -2.16 -4.01 -5.95
CA VAL A 5 -0.74 -3.68 -6.09
C VAL A 5 0.07 -4.67 -5.26
N LEU A 6 0.95 -5.43 -5.90
CA LEU A 6 1.76 -6.45 -5.24
C LEU A 6 3.12 -5.86 -4.85
N GLY A 7 3.34 -5.70 -3.53
CA GLY A 7 4.56 -5.16 -2.94
C GLY A 7 4.33 -3.80 -2.27
N ALA A 8 4.61 -3.70 -0.97
CA ALA A 8 4.46 -2.48 -0.18
C ALA A 8 5.79 -1.71 0.00
N GLY A 9 6.62 -1.69 -1.05
CA GLY A 9 7.76 -0.78 -1.14
C GLY A 9 7.34 0.66 -1.45
N GLY A 10 8.31 1.54 -1.66
CA GLY A 10 8.05 2.97 -1.94
C GLY A 10 7.14 3.19 -3.14
N TRP A 11 7.54 2.69 -4.32
CA TRP A 11 6.73 2.84 -5.54
C TRP A 11 5.38 2.12 -5.47
N GLY A 12 5.31 0.91 -4.91
CA GLY A 12 4.06 0.18 -4.76
C GLY A 12 3.06 0.92 -3.88
N THR A 13 3.54 1.50 -2.78
CA THR A 13 2.71 2.29 -1.87
C THR A 13 2.29 3.62 -2.50
N THR A 14 3.21 4.35 -3.14
CA THR A 14 2.90 5.60 -3.85
C THR A 14 1.86 5.38 -4.95
N LEU A 15 2.03 4.33 -5.76
CA LEU A 15 1.08 3.98 -6.82
C LEU A 15 -0.29 3.59 -6.23
N ALA A 16 -0.31 2.81 -5.14
CA ALA A 16 -1.55 2.44 -4.48
C ALA A 16 -2.31 3.67 -3.94
N ILE A 17 -1.59 4.65 -3.39
CA ILE A 17 -2.15 5.93 -2.92
C ILE A 17 -2.71 6.73 -4.11
N LEU A 18 -1.94 6.88 -5.19
CA LEU A 18 -2.38 7.59 -6.39
C LEU A 18 -3.66 6.97 -6.98
N LEU A 19 -3.69 5.65 -7.13
CA LEU A 19 -4.86 4.91 -7.64
C LEU A 19 -6.07 5.07 -6.72
N HIS A 20 -5.86 5.13 -5.41
CA HIS A 20 -6.94 5.39 -4.46
C HIS A 20 -7.53 6.79 -4.66
N TYR A 21 -6.69 7.83 -4.78
CA TYR A 21 -7.14 9.19 -5.06
C TYR A 21 -7.83 9.34 -6.43
N ASN A 22 -7.47 8.50 -7.41
CA ASN A 22 -8.14 8.42 -8.69
C ASN A 22 -9.48 7.64 -8.64
N GLY A 23 -10.01 7.31 -7.46
CA GLY A 23 -11.33 6.70 -7.29
C GLY A 23 -11.37 5.18 -7.45
N HIS A 24 -10.21 4.50 -7.44
CA HIS A 24 -10.16 3.04 -7.50
C HIS A 24 -10.21 2.41 -6.10
N LYS A 25 -10.81 1.21 -6.00
CA LYS A 25 -10.71 0.37 -4.80
C LYS A 25 -9.40 -0.39 -4.87
N VAL A 26 -8.44 -0.03 -4.03
CA VAL A 26 -7.07 -0.55 -4.08
C VAL A 26 -6.80 -1.48 -2.90
N THR A 27 -6.18 -2.63 -3.20
CA THR A 27 -5.55 -3.51 -2.22
C THR A 27 -4.04 -3.41 -2.39
N LEU A 28 -3.32 -3.03 -1.34
CA LEU A 28 -1.86 -3.12 -1.30
C LEU A 28 -1.48 -4.43 -0.61
N TRP A 29 -0.78 -5.31 -1.31
CA TRP A 29 -0.32 -6.59 -0.79
C TRP A 29 1.15 -6.53 -0.39
N GLU A 30 1.49 -7.22 0.68
CA GLU A 30 2.85 -7.32 1.18
C GLU A 30 3.14 -8.76 1.62
N TYR A 31 4.32 -9.28 1.25
CA TYR A 31 4.68 -10.67 1.50
C TYR A 31 5.00 -10.90 2.99
N GLN A 32 5.60 -9.92 3.65
CA GLN A 32 5.94 -10.03 5.06
C GLN A 32 4.72 -9.73 5.93
N LYS A 33 4.14 -10.78 6.54
CA LYS A 33 2.89 -10.66 7.33
C LYS A 33 2.97 -9.66 8.49
N SER A 34 4.10 -9.56 9.17
CA SER A 34 4.30 -8.58 10.25
C SER A 34 4.21 -7.15 9.70
N TYR A 35 4.88 -6.88 8.59
CA TYR A 35 4.89 -5.58 7.95
C TYR A 35 3.52 -5.22 7.38
N ALA A 36 2.83 -6.15 6.71
CA ALA A 36 1.45 -5.96 6.27
C ALA A 36 0.50 -5.56 7.41
N ARG A 37 0.63 -6.19 8.58
CA ARG A 37 -0.16 -5.85 9.79
C ARG A 37 0.17 -4.46 10.31
N GLU A 38 1.45 -4.10 10.35
CA GLU A 38 1.88 -2.76 10.76
C GLU A 38 1.30 -1.69 9.84
N LEU A 39 1.43 -1.86 8.52
CA LEU A 39 0.87 -0.96 7.52
C LEU A 39 -0.65 -0.84 7.67
N ASN A 40 -1.36 -1.94 7.88
CA ASN A 40 -2.80 -1.92 8.04
C ASN A 40 -3.24 -1.20 9.33
N LYS A 41 -2.49 -1.36 10.42
CA LYS A 41 -2.78 -0.72 11.72
C LYS A 41 -2.42 0.76 11.73
N LYS A 42 -1.22 1.10 11.27
CA LYS A 42 -0.66 2.46 11.32
C LYS A 42 -1.15 3.33 10.17
N ARG A 43 -1.55 2.73 9.03
CA ARG A 43 -1.90 3.42 7.78
C ARG A 43 -0.79 4.35 7.27
N ILE A 44 0.46 4.03 7.60
CA ILE A 44 1.68 4.80 7.25
C ILE A 44 2.76 3.79 6.85
N ASN A 45 3.49 4.09 5.78
CA ASN A 45 4.66 3.34 5.33
C ASN A 45 5.94 4.14 5.64
N LYS A 46 6.36 4.11 6.91
CA LYS A 46 7.49 4.95 7.39
C LYS A 46 8.84 4.55 6.83
N ASP A 47 8.99 3.29 6.42
CA ASP A 47 10.25 2.77 5.93
C ASP A 47 10.53 3.18 4.48
N TYR A 48 9.47 3.48 3.71
CA TYR A 48 9.59 3.81 2.30
C TYR A 48 8.98 5.16 1.88
N LEU A 49 8.23 5.83 2.75
CA LEU A 49 7.65 7.15 2.50
C LEU A 49 7.99 8.14 3.64
N PRO A 50 8.15 9.44 3.35
CA PRO A 50 8.28 10.49 4.35
C PRO A 50 7.09 10.58 5.32
#